data_AF-A0A2L0HVT2-F1
#
_entry.id   AF-A0A2L0HVT2-F1
#
_cell.length_a   1.000
_cell.length_b   1.000
_cell.length_c   1.000
_cell.angle_alpha   90.00
_cell.angle_beta   90.00
_cell.angle_gamma   90.00
#
_symmetry.space_group_name_H-M   'P 1'
#
loop_
_entity.id
_entity.type
_entity.pdbx_description
1 polymer ?
#
loop_
_entity_poly.entity_id
_entity_poly.type
_entity_poly.pdbx_seq_one_letter_code
_entity_poly.pdbx_strand_id
1 'polypeptide(L)'
;MEAIFVLSFLAVIVLWVLTLIGLVSPKKFQNFRKSKPVTRGQVLLFGFVGTIILSIIITLTAPDPNKNAAIAENTTDTSKPSTDTQQSVDKPSYEIISDDKRGNITRKVQVELSKRLTKQQLELIANQIKDADKETYERTFIMYRIQGEKSVAAWATTHFDPNLEIKFIGLNADDFNKLLSLKADVDGDVIGMWISPNGLTDHIDVIYKKGQQYFKKEFYIDATMKPYELVKDGNTFRYKDPNETQYFVIDTNGDLEYRGESGIVYLAKKIESY
;
A
#
# COMPACT_ATOMS: atom_id res chain seq x y z
N MET A 1 -3.40 8.51 -8.50
CA MET A 1 -3.77 9.92 -8.80
C MET A 1 -5.27 10.08 -9.06
N GLU A 2 -5.92 9.18 -9.80
CA GLU A 2 -7.37 9.27 -10.08
C GLU A 2 -8.27 9.27 -8.83
N ALA A 3 -8.00 8.44 -7.82
CA ALA A 3 -8.76 8.47 -6.57
C ALA A 3 -8.63 9.81 -5.83
N ILE A 4 -7.45 10.43 -5.87
CA ILE A 4 -7.19 11.75 -5.24
C ILE A 4 -7.94 12.84 -6.02
N PHE A 5 -7.99 12.75 -7.34
CA PHE A 5 -8.75 13.66 -8.20
C PHE A 5 -10.27 13.61 -7.90
N VAL A 6 -10.85 12.40 -7.82
CA VAL A 6 -12.28 12.22 -7.51
C VAL A 6 -12.61 12.68 -6.08
N LEU A 7 -11.77 12.32 -5.10
CA LEU A 7 -11.94 12.77 -3.71
C LEU A 7 -11.84 14.29 -3.58
N SER A 8 -10.95 14.94 -4.36
CA SER A 8 -10.82 16.39 -4.36
C SER A 8 -12.06 17.08 -4.90
N PHE A 9 -12.71 16.52 -5.92
CA PHE A 9 -13.97 17.07 -6.45
C PHE A 9 -15.13 16.94 -5.43
N LEU A 10 -15.23 15.80 -4.74
CA LEU A 10 -16.21 15.61 -3.66
C LEU A 10 -15.96 16.53 -2.47
N ALA A 11 -14.69 16.78 -2.13
CA ALA A 11 -14.31 17.69 -1.05
C ALA A 11 -14.72 19.15 -1.33
N VAL A 12 -14.72 19.60 -2.60
CA VAL A 12 -15.24 20.92 -2.97
C VAL A 12 -16.73 21.03 -2.69
N ILE A 13 -17.51 19.99 -3.01
CA ILE A 13 -18.96 19.97 -2.76
C ILE A 13 -19.24 20.04 -1.25
N VAL A 14 -18.54 19.23 -0.45
CA VAL A 14 -18.66 19.23 1.01
C VAL A 14 -18.26 20.59 1.59
N LEU A 15 -17.19 21.21 1.09
CA LEU A 15 -16.74 22.54 1.53
C LEU A 15 -17.82 23.61 1.29
N TRP A 16 -18.49 23.59 0.14
CA TRP A 16 -19.57 24.53 -0.15
C TRP A 16 -20.83 24.29 0.69
N VAL A 17 -21.17 23.03 0.96
CA VAL A 17 -22.27 22.67 1.88
C VAL A 17 -21.98 23.21 3.28
N LEU A 18 -20.76 23.03 3.80
CA LEU A 18 -20.36 23.56 5.11
C LEU A 18 -20.35 25.10 5.14
N THR A 19 -19.92 25.74 4.05
CA THR A 19 -19.92 27.20 3.90
C THR A 19 -21.35 27.76 3.93
N LEU A 20 -22.29 27.13 3.23
CA LEU A 20 -23.72 27.47 3.25
C LEU A 20 -24.33 27.30 4.65
N ILE A 21 -24.04 26.19 5.33
CA ILE A 21 -24.50 25.95 6.71
C ILE A 21 -23.94 27.02 7.67
N GLY A 22 -22.68 27.42 7.49
CA GLY A 22 -22.03 28.46 8.31
C GLY A 22 -22.55 29.87 8.05
N LEU A 23 -23.00 30.16 6.84
CA LEU A 23 -23.66 31.42 6.48
C LEU A 23 -25.04 31.55 7.12
N VAL A 24 -25.85 30.49 7.06
CA VAL A 24 -27.20 30.45 7.64
C VAL A 24 -27.12 30.43 9.17
N SER A 25 -26.21 29.62 9.72
CA SER A 25 -26.15 29.33 11.15
C SER A 25 -24.71 29.35 11.71
N PRO A 26 -24.08 30.53 11.82
CA PRO A 26 -22.68 30.64 12.27
C PRO A 26 -22.45 30.11 13.69
N LYS A 27 -23.50 30.05 14.53
CA LYS A 27 -23.47 29.46 15.87
C LYS A 27 -23.18 27.95 15.88
N LYS A 28 -23.47 27.21 14.79
CA LYS A 28 -23.16 25.77 14.69
C LYS A 28 -21.66 25.47 14.72
N PHE A 29 -20.82 26.44 14.33
CA PHE A 29 -19.37 26.31 14.35
C PHE A 29 -18.74 26.76 15.68
N GLN A 30 -19.54 27.26 16.64
CA GLN A 30 -19.03 27.63 17.97
C GLN A 30 -18.68 26.43 18.85
N ASN A 31 -19.31 25.27 18.62
CA ASN A 31 -19.05 24.06 19.41
C ASN A 31 -17.65 23.47 19.18
N PHE A 32 -16.95 23.90 18.13
CA PHE A 32 -15.62 23.40 17.77
C PHE A 32 -14.46 24.27 18.30
N ARG A 33 -14.71 25.46 18.90
CA ARG A 33 -13.65 26.32 19.44
C ARG A 33 -14.17 27.27 20.53
N LYS A 34 -13.50 27.34 21.69
CA LYS A 34 -13.76 28.33 22.77
C LYS A 34 -13.29 29.77 22.42
N SER A 35 -13.39 30.18 21.15
CA SER A 35 -12.98 31.51 20.68
C SER A 35 -14.17 32.37 20.28
N LYS A 36 -13.92 33.65 19.99
CA LYS A 36 -14.92 34.62 19.50
C LYS A 36 -15.74 34.03 18.32
N PRO A 37 -17.04 34.35 18.21
CA PRO A 37 -17.90 33.84 17.15
C PRO A 37 -17.31 34.11 15.77
N VAL A 38 -17.23 33.07 14.94
CA VAL A 38 -16.81 33.21 13.53
C VAL A 38 -17.86 34.07 12.80
N THR A 39 -17.42 35.13 12.15
CA THR A 39 -18.33 36.01 11.41
C THR A 39 -18.68 35.40 10.05
N ARG A 40 -19.84 35.78 9.49
CA ARG A 40 -20.25 35.32 8.15
C ARG A 40 -19.21 35.66 7.06
N GLY A 41 -18.52 36.79 7.19
CA GLY A 41 -17.42 37.17 6.29
C GLY A 41 -16.22 36.24 6.39
N GLN A 42 -15.88 35.77 7.59
CA GLN A 42 -14.81 34.78 7.78
C GLN A 42 -15.19 33.40 7.22
N VAL A 43 -16.46 32.98 7.36
CA VAL A 43 -16.96 31.73 6.76
C VAL A 43 -16.81 31.76 5.24
N LEU A 44 -17.18 32.87 4.59
CA LEU A 44 -16.99 33.05 3.15
C LEU A 44 -15.52 33.05 2.74
N LEU A 45 -14.66 33.72 3.52
CA LEU A 45 -13.22 33.76 3.26
C LEU A 45 -12.59 32.36 3.34
N PHE A 46 -12.96 31.54 4.33
CA PHE A 46 -12.47 30.16 4.45
C PHE A 46 -12.98 29.27 3.32
N GLY A 47 -14.24 29.43 2.90
CA GLY A 47 -14.77 28.75 1.73
C GLY A 47 -13.95 29.08 0.47
N PHE A 48 -13.68 30.37 0.24
CA PHE A 48 -12.92 30.82 -0.94
C PHE A 48 -11.45 30.33 -0.93
N VAL A 49 -10.75 30.48 0.21
CA VAL A 49 -9.37 29.99 0.34
C VAL A 49 -9.30 28.47 0.20
N GLY A 50 -10.24 27.73 0.80
CA GLY A 50 -10.34 26.28 0.65
C GLY A 50 -10.55 25.87 -0.80
N THR A 51 -11.41 26.58 -1.55
CA THR A 51 -11.63 26.29 -2.97
C THR A 51 -10.39 26.55 -3.83
N ILE A 52 -9.59 27.58 -3.53
CA ILE A 52 -8.35 27.84 -4.28
C ILE A 52 -7.36 26.68 -4.07
N ILE A 53 -7.19 26.22 -2.83
CA ILE A 53 -6.29 25.11 -2.50
C ILE A 53 -6.75 23.82 -3.20
N LEU A 54 -8.05 23.51 -3.14
CA LEU A 54 -8.61 22.33 -3.81
C LEU A 54 -8.51 22.41 -5.33
N SER A 55 -8.71 23.58 -5.95
CA SER A 55 -8.53 23.77 -7.39
C SER A 55 -7.09 23.50 -7.84
N ILE A 56 -6.09 23.89 -7.04
CA ILE A 56 -4.67 23.59 -7.33
C ILE A 56 -4.40 22.08 -7.24
N ILE A 57 -4.99 21.39 -6.26
CA ILE A 57 -4.84 19.93 -6.14
C ILE A 57 -5.52 19.23 -7.33
N ILE A 58 -6.69 19.69 -7.75
CA ILE A 58 -7.42 19.15 -8.90
C ILE A 58 -6.60 19.32 -10.19
N THR A 59 -5.96 20.47 -10.43
CA THR A 59 -5.13 20.66 -11.64
C THR A 59 -3.86 19.83 -11.61
N LEU A 60 -3.22 19.66 -10.45
CA LEU A 60 -2.00 18.85 -10.31
C LEU A 60 -2.26 17.35 -10.36
N THR A 61 -3.46 16.90 -10.02
CA THR A 61 -3.84 15.47 -9.99
C THR A 61 -4.78 15.07 -11.12
N ALA A 62 -5.11 16.02 -12.02
CA ALA A 62 -5.93 15.78 -13.19
C ALA A 62 -5.31 14.66 -14.05
N PRO A 63 -6.08 13.63 -14.41
CA PRO A 63 -5.61 12.63 -15.36
C PRO A 63 -5.33 13.32 -16.71
N ASP A 64 -4.17 13.01 -17.30
CA ASP A 64 -3.75 13.57 -18.58
C ASP A 64 -4.70 13.10 -19.70
N PRO A 65 -5.42 14.01 -20.39
CA PRO A 65 -6.38 13.65 -21.42
C PRO A 65 -5.74 13.00 -22.65
N ASN A 66 -4.43 13.18 -22.88
CA ASN A 66 -3.71 12.57 -24.00
C ASN A 66 -3.15 11.18 -23.69
N LYS A 67 -3.16 10.75 -22.42
CA LYS A 67 -2.71 9.41 -22.02
C LYS A 67 -3.67 8.31 -22.48
N ASN A 68 -4.93 8.65 -22.70
CA ASN A 68 -5.97 7.74 -23.20
C ASN A 68 -6.13 7.75 -24.73
N ALA A 69 -5.56 8.73 -25.44
CA ALA A 69 -5.55 8.78 -26.91
C ALA A 69 -4.45 7.89 -27.52
N ALA A 70 -3.35 7.67 -26.80
CA ALA A 70 -2.25 6.80 -27.25
C ALA A 70 -2.54 5.29 -27.17
N ILE A 71 -3.69 4.88 -26.60
CA ILE A 71 -4.09 3.47 -26.45
C ILE A 71 -5.00 3.02 -27.61
N ALA A 72 -5.53 3.96 -28.41
CA ALA A 72 -6.53 3.67 -29.44
C ALA A 72 -5.99 3.50 -30.88
N GLU A 73 -4.69 3.69 -31.13
CA GLU A 73 -4.15 3.75 -32.50
C GLU A 73 -3.14 2.67 -32.90
N ASN A 74 -2.99 1.60 -32.11
CA ASN A 74 -2.10 0.50 -32.52
C ASN A 74 -2.63 -0.88 -32.15
N THR A 75 -3.68 -1.32 -32.84
CA THR A 75 -3.95 -2.77 -32.98
C THR A 75 -4.67 -3.07 -34.29
N THR A 76 -3.90 -3.12 -35.38
CA THR A 76 -4.27 -3.91 -36.56
C THR A 76 -3.11 -4.87 -36.85
N ASP A 77 -3.40 -6.14 -36.58
CA ASP A 77 -2.79 -7.36 -37.11
C ASP A 77 -1.43 -7.28 -37.81
N THR A 78 -0.43 -7.91 -37.19
CA THR A 78 0.36 -8.92 -37.91
C THR A 78 0.61 -10.09 -36.96
N SER A 79 -0.26 -11.08 -37.06
CA SER A 79 -0.10 -12.39 -36.48
C SER A 79 1.12 -13.11 -37.08
N LYS A 80 2.07 -13.48 -36.22
CA LYS A 80 2.91 -14.67 -36.40
C LYS A 80 3.16 -15.28 -35.00
N PRO A 81 2.98 -16.59 -34.84
CA PRO A 81 2.80 -17.19 -33.52
C PRO A 81 4.14 -17.28 -32.81
N SER A 82 4.29 -16.43 -31.79
CA SER A 82 5.29 -16.65 -30.75
C SER A 82 4.69 -17.64 -29.77
N THR A 83 5.29 -18.82 -29.71
CA THR A 83 4.98 -19.93 -28.82
C THR A 83 4.80 -19.42 -27.39
N ASP A 84 3.54 -19.23 -27.01
CA ASP A 84 3.13 -18.96 -25.65
C ASP A 84 3.50 -20.20 -24.86
N THR A 85 4.49 -20.05 -23.99
CA THR A 85 4.79 -21.10 -23.02
C THR A 85 3.65 -21.03 -22.04
N GLN A 86 2.61 -21.84 -22.30
CA GLN A 86 1.49 -22.09 -21.40
C GLN A 86 2.07 -22.68 -20.12
N GLN A 87 2.57 -21.80 -19.26
CA GLN A 87 3.05 -22.11 -17.93
C GLN A 87 1.78 -22.48 -17.17
N SER A 88 1.62 -23.78 -16.90
CA SER A 88 0.50 -24.30 -16.13
C SER A 88 0.33 -23.44 -14.88
N VAL A 89 -0.77 -22.68 -14.80
CA VAL A 89 -1.09 -21.93 -13.60
C VAL A 89 -1.38 -22.97 -12.53
N ASP A 90 -0.37 -23.26 -11.71
CA ASP A 90 -0.49 -24.18 -10.60
C ASP A 90 -1.66 -23.73 -9.72
N LYS A 91 -2.55 -24.67 -9.37
CA LYS A 91 -3.78 -24.37 -8.64
C LYS A 91 -3.37 -23.96 -7.23
N PRO A 92 -3.52 -22.69 -6.84
CA PRO A 92 -3.08 -22.23 -5.54
C PRO A 92 -3.95 -22.86 -4.44
N SER A 93 -3.29 -23.38 -3.39
CA SER A 93 -3.97 -23.80 -2.17
C SER A 93 -4.39 -22.59 -1.35
N TYR A 94 -5.57 -22.64 -0.74
CA TYR A 94 -6.08 -21.60 0.15
C TYR A 94 -6.99 -22.19 1.22
N GLU A 95 -7.15 -21.48 2.33
CA GLU A 95 -8.06 -21.84 3.43
C GLU A 95 -9.05 -20.69 3.68
N ILE A 96 -10.34 -21.00 3.79
CA ILE A 96 -11.36 -20.02 4.20
C ILE A 96 -11.39 -19.98 5.72
N ILE A 97 -11.01 -18.84 6.30
CA ILE A 97 -10.96 -18.64 7.75
C ILE A 97 -12.22 -17.94 8.30
N SER A 98 -13.00 -17.27 7.44
CA SER A 98 -14.33 -16.72 7.78
C SER A 98 -15.20 -16.60 6.53
N ASP A 99 -16.52 -16.81 6.67
CA ASP A 99 -17.51 -16.64 5.62
C ASP A 99 -18.81 -16.07 6.21
N ASP A 100 -18.93 -14.74 6.19
CA ASP A 100 -20.03 -14.00 6.78
C ASP A 100 -21.06 -13.56 5.73
N LYS A 101 -22.32 -13.92 5.96
CA LYS A 101 -23.42 -13.72 5.01
C LYS A 101 -24.50 -12.81 5.59
N ARG A 102 -24.95 -11.84 4.79
CA ARG A 102 -26.06 -10.94 5.13
C ARG A 102 -27.18 -11.10 4.10
N GLY A 103 -28.01 -12.12 4.31
CA GLY A 103 -29.01 -12.55 3.32
C GLY A 103 -28.36 -12.70 1.95
N ASN A 104 -29.03 -12.21 0.91
CA ASN A 104 -28.53 -12.27 -0.47
C ASN A 104 -27.89 -10.94 -0.92
N ILE A 105 -27.58 -10.04 0.02
CA ILE A 105 -27.06 -8.69 -0.28
C ILE A 105 -25.53 -8.69 -0.23
N THR A 106 -24.94 -9.30 0.79
CA THR A 106 -23.48 -9.24 0.98
C THR A 106 -22.94 -10.53 1.56
N ARG A 107 -21.86 -11.04 0.95
CA ARG A 107 -21.00 -12.08 1.50
C ARG A 107 -19.59 -11.52 1.71
N LYS A 108 -18.98 -11.81 2.86
CA LYS A 108 -17.60 -11.43 3.20
C LYS A 108 -16.82 -12.67 3.53
N VAL A 109 -15.80 -12.96 2.74
CA VAL A 109 -14.95 -14.13 2.90
C VAL A 109 -13.55 -13.67 3.31
N GLN A 110 -12.97 -14.32 4.31
CA GLN A 110 -11.57 -14.16 4.66
C GLN A 110 -10.82 -15.44 4.30
N VAL A 111 -9.69 -15.28 3.61
CA VAL A 111 -8.89 -16.36 3.05
C VAL A 111 -7.46 -16.23 3.54
N GLU A 112 -6.89 -17.33 4.00
CA GLU A 112 -5.46 -17.46 4.29
C GLU A 112 -4.76 -18.18 3.14
N LEU A 113 -3.62 -17.63 2.71
CA LEU A 113 -2.78 -18.12 1.63
C LEU A 113 -1.40 -18.46 2.18
N SER A 114 -0.80 -19.55 1.72
CA SER A 114 0.57 -19.94 2.12
C SER A 114 1.65 -19.05 1.52
N LYS A 115 1.35 -18.34 0.42
CA LYS A 115 2.26 -17.44 -0.28
C LYS A 115 1.51 -16.37 -1.05
N ARG A 116 2.24 -15.31 -1.41
CA ARG A 116 1.75 -14.26 -2.32
C ARG A 116 1.46 -14.87 -3.70
N LEU A 117 0.43 -14.35 -4.35
CA LEU A 117 -0.09 -14.84 -5.63
C LEU A 117 -0.08 -13.75 -6.71
N THR A 118 -0.15 -14.18 -7.97
CA THR A 118 -0.34 -13.28 -9.12
C THR A 118 -1.80 -12.85 -9.23
N LYS A 119 -2.06 -11.85 -10.08
CA LYS A 119 -3.44 -11.39 -10.37
C LYS A 119 -4.31 -12.53 -10.93
N GLN A 120 -3.77 -13.33 -11.86
CA GLN A 120 -4.48 -14.45 -12.49
C GLN A 120 -4.83 -15.55 -11.48
N GLN A 121 -3.94 -15.81 -10.51
CA GLN A 121 -4.20 -16.78 -9.45
C GLN A 121 -5.29 -16.31 -8.48
N LEU A 122 -5.30 -15.02 -8.12
CA LEU A 122 -6.38 -14.44 -7.30
C LEU A 122 -7.72 -14.44 -8.03
N GLU A 123 -7.73 -14.17 -9.33
CA GLU A 123 -8.93 -14.27 -10.17
C GLU A 123 -9.52 -15.69 -10.14
N LEU A 124 -8.68 -16.70 -10.27
CA LEU A 124 -9.09 -18.10 -10.21
C LEU A 124 -9.66 -18.47 -8.85
N ILE A 125 -9.02 -18.07 -7.74
CA ILE A 125 -9.54 -18.32 -6.38
C ILE A 125 -10.85 -17.57 -6.15
N ALA A 126 -10.94 -16.30 -6.55
CA ALA A 126 -12.12 -15.48 -6.34
C ALA A 126 -13.36 -16.08 -7.02
N ASN A 127 -13.21 -16.52 -8.28
CA ASN A 127 -14.28 -17.20 -9.00
C ASN A 127 -14.62 -18.56 -8.35
N GLN A 128 -13.62 -19.35 -7.94
CA GLN A 128 -13.88 -20.61 -7.23
C GLN A 128 -14.67 -20.41 -5.94
N ILE A 129 -14.32 -19.43 -5.11
CA ILE A 129 -15.02 -19.13 -3.85
C ILE A 129 -16.45 -18.66 -4.12
N LYS A 130 -16.63 -17.83 -5.15
CA LYS A 130 -17.94 -17.33 -5.55
C LYS A 130 -18.84 -18.46 -6.05
N ASP A 131 -18.33 -19.31 -6.94
CA ASP A 131 -19.11 -20.35 -7.62
C ASP A 131 -19.30 -21.62 -6.77
N ALA A 132 -18.54 -21.76 -5.67
CA ALA A 132 -18.73 -22.85 -4.70
C ALA A 132 -19.98 -22.68 -3.81
N ASP A 133 -20.53 -21.47 -3.71
CA ASP A 133 -21.79 -21.23 -2.99
C ASP A 133 -22.98 -21.33 -3.96
N LYS A 134 -24.06 -21.97 -3.50
CA LYS A 134 -25.29 -22.11 -4.29
C LYS A 134 -26.13 -20.83 -4.27
N GLU A 135 -25.96 -20.02 -3.23
CA GLU A 135 -26.65 -18.75 -3.08
C GLU A 135 -25.97 -17.66 -3.90
N THR A 136 -26.77 -16.77 -4.48
CA THR A 136 -26.28 -15.58 -5.18
C THR A 136 -26.32 -14.38 -4.26
N TYR A 137 -25.26 -13.57 -4.28
CA TYR A 137 -25.17 -12.34 -3.50
C TYR A 137 -24.99 -11.16 -4.44
N GLU A 138 -25.65 -10.02 -4.14
CA GLU A 138 -25.42 -8.78 -4.89
C GLU A 138 -23.93 -8.38 -4.88
N ARG A 139 -23.28 -8.56 -3.72
CA ARG A 139 -21.85 -8.25 -3.53
C ARG A 139 -21.14 -9.36 -2.77
N THR A 140 -19.97 -9.74 -3.27
CA THR A 140 -19.05 -10.65 -2.55
C THR A 140 -17.69 -9.99 -2.39
N PHE A 141 -17.25 -9.88 -1.14
CA PHE A 141 -15.97 -9.31 -0.78
C PHE A 141 -15.06 -10.41 -0.24
N ILE A 142 -13.86 -10.55 -0.80
CA ILE A 142 -12.90 -11.57 -0.39
C ILE A 142 -11.62 -10.86 0.05
N MET A 143 -11.18 -11.13 1.26
CA MET A 143 -9.98 -10.56 1.88
C MET A 143 -8.93 -11.65 2.03
N TYR A 144 -7.74 -11.42 1.47
CA TYR A 144 -6.66 -12.40 1.46
C TYR A 144 -5.56 -12.00 2.44
N ARG A 145 -5.09 -12.93 3.25
CA ARG A 145 -3.94 -12.79 4.15
C ARG A 145 -2.88 -13.81 3.79
N ILE A 146 -1.61 -13.46 4.00
CA ILE A 146 -0.50 -14.38 3.85
C ILE A 146 -0.18 -14.99 5.22
N GLN A 147 -0.13 -16.31 5.28
CA GLN A 147 0.20 -17.05 6.49
C GLN A 147 1.57 -16.60 7.01
N GLY A 148 1.64 -16.30 8.31
CA GLY A 148 2.87 -15.84 8.96
C GLY A 148 3.16 -14.34 8.84
N GLU A 149 2.52 -13.62 7.92
CA GLU A 149 2.60 -12.16 7.88
C GLU A 149 1.67 -11.55 8.94
N LYS A 150 2.26 -10.91 9.95
CA LYS A 150 1.52 -10.23 11.03
C LYS A 150 1.08 -8.84 10.59
N SER A 151 0.08 -8.77 9.71
CA SER A 151 -0.55 -7.52 9.28
C SER A 151 -1.96 -7.38 9.85
N VAL A 152 -2.34 -6.16 10.24
CA VAL A 152 -3.72 -5.82 10.61
C VAL A 152 -4.63 -5.70 9.38
N ALA A 153 -4.05 -5.45 8.20
CA ALA A 153 -4.75 -5.32 6.93
C ALA A 153 -4.67 -6.62 6.11
N ALA A 154 -5.59 -6.77 5.17
CA ALA A 154 -5.46 -7.81 4.14
C ALA A 154 -4.27 -7.48 3.22
N TRP A 155 -3.61 -8.50 2.68
CA TRP A 155 -2.57 -8.36 1.67
C TRP A 155 -3.15 -8.02 0.29
N ALA A 156 -4.31 -8.61 -0.03
CA ALA A 156 -5.08 -8.32 -1.23
C ALA A 156 -6.58 -8.45 -0.95
N THR A 157 -7.38 -7.91 -1.87
CA THR A 157 -8.84 -8.05 -1.85
C THR A 157 -9.37 -8.28 -3.25
N THR A 158 -10.44 -9.05 -3.36
CA THR A 158 -11.27 -9.08 -4.56
C THR A 158 -12.71 -8.74 -4.21
N HIS A 159 -13.38 -8.01 -5.10
CA HIS A 159 -14.75 -7.55 -4.92
C HIS A 159 -15.54 -7.93 -6.16
N PHE A 160 -16.69 -8.58 -5.99
CA PHE A 160 -17.69 -8.72 -7.04
C PHE A 160 -18.77 -7.66 -6.78
N ASP A 161 -18.75 -6.55 -7.53
CA ASP A 161 -19.71 -5.44 -7.41
C ASP A 161 -19.96 -4.72 -8.75
N PRO A 162 -20.69 -5.31 -9.73
CA PRO A 162 -21.01 -6.73 -9.90
C PRO A 162 -19.88 -7.51 -10.59
N ASN A 163 -18.96 -6.80 -11.26
CA ASN A 163 -17.80 -7.38 -11.93
C ASN A 163 -16.68 -7.61 -10.91
N LEU A 164 -15.77 -8.54 -11.24
CA LEU A 164 -14.60 -8.80 -10.43
C LEU A 164 -13.61 -7.63 -10.50
N GLU A 165 -13.33 -7.03 -9.36
CA GLU A 165 -12.21 -6.12 -9.14
C GLU A 165 -11.16 -6.81 -8.25
N ILE A 166 -9.88 -6.71 -8.61
CA ILE A 166 -8.75 -7.24 -7.84
C ILE A 166 -7.87 -6.07 -7.42
N LYS A 167 -7.63 -5.96 -6.12
CA LYS A 167 -6.79 -4.92 -5.53
C LYS A 167 -5.73 -5.52 -4.63
N PHE A 168 -4.47 -5.26 -4.97
CA PHE A 168 -3.33 -5.56 -4.12
C PHE A 168 -3.09 -4.39 -3.15
N ILE A 169 -2.89 -4.72 -1.87
CA ILE A 169 -2.52 -3.76 -0.82
C ILE A 169 -1.00 -3.84 -0.59
N GLY A 170 -0.45 -5.06 -0.53
CA GLY A 170 1.00 -5.31 -0.61
C GLY A 170 1.46 -5.71 -2.01
N LEU A 171 2.74 -6.04 -2.18
CA LEU A 171 3.27 -6.48 -3.48
C LEU A 171 2.66 -7.82 -3.91
N ASN A 172 2.26 -7.93 -5.18
CA ASN A 172 1.88 -9.20 -5.79
C ASN A 172 3.11 -10.15 -5.90
N ALA A 173 2.88 -11.41 -6.26
CA ALA A 173 3.98 -12.38 -6.37
C ALA A 173 5.09 -11.95 -7.34
N ASP A 174 4.74 -11.41 -8.51
CA ASP A 174 5.72 -11.03 -9.53
C ASP A 174 6.58 -9.85 -9.05
N ASP A 175 5.96 -8.84 -8.47
CA ASP A 175 6.65 -7.67 -7.94
C ASP A 175 7.47 -8.01 -6.68
N PHE A 176 6.96 -8.88 -5.82
CA PHE A 176 7.74 -9.40 -4.69
C PHE A 176 8.98 -10.15 -5.16
N ASN A 177 8.85 -11.01 -6.18
CA ASN A 177 10.00 -11.71 -6.78
C ASN A 177 10.99 -10.73 -7.44
N LYS A 178 10.50 -9.68 -8.10
CA LYS A 178 11.36 -8.60 -8.62
C LYS A 178 12.12 -7.91 -7.48
N LEU A 179 11.45 -7.58 -6.38
CA LEU A 179 12.08 -7.01 -5.20
C LEU A 179 13.18 -7.94 -4.69
N LEU A 180 12.89 -9.23 -4.48
CA LEU A 180 13.87 -10.22 -4.01
C LEU A 180 15.09 -10.36 -4.96
N SER A 181 14.90 -10.11 -6.25
CA SER A 181 15.98 -10.17 -7.24
C SER A 181 16.84 -8.91 -7.32
N LEU A 182 16.48 -7.83 -6.61
CA LEU A 182 17.26 -6.60 -6.63
C LEU A 182 18.66 -6.83 -6.07
N LYS A 183 19.66 -6.39 -6.83
CA LYS A 183 21.05 -6.36 -6.35
C LYS A 183 21.24 -5.10 -5.53
N ALA A 184 21.79 -5.26 -4.32
CA ALA A 184 22.18 -4.13 -3.48
C ALA A 184 23.32 -3.36 -4.15
N ASP A 185 22.98 -2.27 -4.84
CA ASP A 185 23.97 -1.34 -5.38
C ASP A 185 24.43 -0.36 -4.28
N VAL A 186 25.46 -0.80 -3.55
CA VAL A 186 26.11 -0.06 -2.47
C VAL A 186 27.61 -0.04 -2.67
N ASP A 187 28.22 1.08 -2.30
CA ASP A 187 29.67 1.24 -2.27
C ASP A 187 30.17 0.86 -0.86
N GLY A 188 30.44 -0.43 -0.66
CA GLY A 188 30.97 -0.97 0.59
C GLY A 188 30.67 -2.45 0.80
N ASP A 189 31.15 -2.98 1.92
CA ASP A 189 30.96 -4.37 2.33
C ASP A 189 29.56 -4.56 2.93
N VAL A 190 28.73 -5.38 2.29
CA VAL A 190 27.38 -5.70 2.78
C VAL A 190 27.49 -6.56 4.05
N ILE A 191 26.85 -6.10 5.12
CA ILE A 191 26.73 -6.83 6.39
C ILE A 191 25.51 -7.74 6.35
N GLY A 192 24.41 -7.27 5.76
CA GLY A 192 23.22 -8.08 5.54
C GLY A 192 22.15 -7.35 4.72
N MET A 193 21.17 -8.15 4.31
CA MET A 193 20.01 -7.73 3.53
C MET A 193 18.75 -8.35 4.11
N TRP A 194 17.72 -7.54 4.34
CA TRP A 194 16.48 -7.97 4.98
C TRP A 194 15.26 -7.44 4.23
N ILE A 195 14.20 -8.24 4.22
CA ILE A 195 12.88 -7.83 3.73
C ILE A 195 12.13 -7.18 4.87
N SER A 196 11.78 -5.92 4.66
CA SER A 196 11.11 -5.07 5.61
C SER A 196 9.81 -4.50 5.00
N PRO A 197 8.63 -4.80 5.56
CA PRO A 197 7.38 -4.12 5.28
C PRO A 197 7.43 -2.75 5.98
N ASN A 198 7.57 -1.68 5.21
CA ASN A 198 7.26 -0.35 5.72
C ASN A 198 5.76 -0.12 5.58
N GLY A 199 4.99 -0.59 6.56
CA GLY A 199 3.54 -0.50 6.51
C GLY A 199 2.95 -1.35 5.38
N LEU A 200 2.56 -0.71 4.26
CA LEU A 200 1.85 -1.37 3.15
C LEU A 200 2.78 -1.83 2.01
N THR A 201 4.04 -1.38 1.97
CA THR A 201 4.97 -1.71 0.87
C THR A 201 6.26 -2.31 1.40
N ASP A 202 6.60 -3.50 0.93
CA ASP A 202 7.88 -4.13 1.23
C ASP A 202 9.04 -3.44 0.51
N HIS A 203 10.19 -3.43 1.16
CA HIS A 203 11.47 -2.97 0.63
C HIS A 203 12.60 -3.84 1.17
N ILE A 204 13.78 -3.72 0.56
CA ILE A 204 15.01 -4.33 1.07
C ILE A 204 15.77 -3.29 1.88
N ASP A 205 16.07 -3.64 3.12
CA ASP A 205 17.07 -2.97 3.94
C ASP A 205 18.44 -3.58 3.70
N VAL A 206 19.43 -2.73 3.46
CA VAL A 206 20.84 -3.14 3.36
C VAL A 206 21.64 -2.35 4.39
N ILE A 207 22.27 -3.07 5.32
CA ILE A 207 23.28 -2.49 6.20
C ILE A 207 24.66 -2.85 5.62
N TYR A 208 25.50 -1.85 5.42
CA TYR A 208 26.82 -2.02 4.82
C TYR A 208 27.85 -1.10 5.47
N LYS A 209 29.13 -1.44 5.26
CA LYS A 209 30.29 -0.69 5.78
C LYS A 209 31.11 -0.12 4.64
N LYS A 210 31.43 1.17 4.70
CA LYS A 210 32.35 1.84 3.77
C LYS A 210 33.48 2.48 4.57
N GLY A 211 34.70 1.94 4.44
CA GLY A 211 35.83 2.37 5.26
C GLY A 211 35.58 2.11 6.75
N GLN A 212 35.49 3.16 7.57
CA GLN A 212 35.17 3.04 9.01
C GLN A 212 33.72 3.42 9.35
N GLN A 213 32.93 3.83 8.35
CA GLN A 213 31.57 4.31 8.54
C GLN A 213 30.54 3.22 8.16
N TYR A 214 29.45 3.15 8.93
CA TYR A 214 28.33 2.24 8.66
C TYR A 214 27.15 3.00 8.07
N PHE A 215 26.39 2.32 7.23
CA PHE A 215 25.24 2.87 6.53
C PHE A 215 24.08 1.88 6.49
N LYS A 216 22.86 2.39 6.44
CA LYS A 216 21.65 1.67 6.06
C LYS A 216 21.11 2.28 4.77
N LYS A 217 20.73 1.48 3.78
CA LYS A 217 20.07 1.96 2.55
C LYS A 217 18.85 1.11 2.24
N GLU A 218 17.80 1.77 1.78
CA GLU A 218 16.51 1.16 1.47
C GLU A 218 16.31 1.08 -0.05
N PHE A 219 15.93 -0.10 -0.53
CA PHE A 219 15.67 -0.39 -1.94
C PHE A 219 14.21 -0.81 -2.12
N TYR A 220 13.47 -0.02 -2.87
CA TYR A 220 12.12 -0.31 -3.34
C TYR A 220 12.21 -0.74 -4.82
N ILE A 221 11.17 -1.37 -5.36
CA ILE A 221 11.14 -1.81 -6.77
C ILE A 221 11.35 -0.64 -7.75
N ASP A 222 10.78 0.51 -7.42
CA ASP A 222 10.71 1.70 -8.27
C ASP A 222 11.57 2.87 -7.77
N ALA A 223 12.22 2.71 -6.62
CA ALA A 223 12.98 3.78 -5.98
C ALA A 223 14.12 3.23 -5.13
N THR A 224 15.18 4.01 -5.05
CA THR A 224 16.28 3.76 -4.11
C THR A 224 16.50 5.01 -3.29
N MET A 225 16.46 4.86 -1.97
CA MET A 225 16.59 5.99 -1.05
C MET A 225 18.06 6.34 -0.83
N LYS A 226 18.30 7.57 -0.36
CA LYS A 226 19.63 7.96 0.12
C LYS A 226 20.00 7.11 1.35
N PRO A 227 21.28 6.74 1.51
CA PRO A 227 21.69 5.99 2.68
C PRO A 227 21.64 6.86 3.94
N TYR A 228 21.27 6.23 5.05
CA TYR A 228 21.38 6.76 6.40
C TYR A 228 22.74 6.40 6.99
N GLU A 229 23.38 7.36 7.66
CA GLU A 229 24.59 7.08 8.44
C GLU A 229 24.24 6.42 9.76
N LEU A 230 24.99 5.37 10.11
CA LEU A 230 24.83 4.63 11.35
C LEU A 230 26.08 4.69 12.24
N VAL A 231 25.88 4.60 13.54
CA VAL A 231 26.90 4.30 14.54
C VAL A 231 26.69 2.86 15.00
N LYS A 232 27.78 2.08 15.07
CA LYS A 232 27.76 0.69 15.53
C LYS A 232 28.31 0.59 16.95
N ASP A 233 27.60 -0.12 17.82
CA ASP A 233 28.04 -0.51 19.16
C ASP A 233 27.72 -1.98 19.42
N GLY A 234 28.75 -2.82 19.50
CA GLY A 234 28.59 -4.28 19.55
C GLY A 234 27.85 -4.81 18.33
N ASN A 235 26.63 -5.32 18.54
CA ASN A 235 25.73 -5.81 17.50
C ASN A 235 24.53 -4.87 17.22
N THR A 236 24.60 -3.66 17.77
CA THR A 236 23.56 -2.63 17.63
C THR A 236 24.00 -1.59 16.63
N PHE A 237 23.08 -1.16 15.77
CA PHE A 237 23.24 -0.04 14.85
C PHE A 237 22.24 1.05 15.22
N ARG A 238 22.71 2.28 15.38
CA ARG A 238 21.88 3.45 15.66
C ARG A 238 22.05 4.45 14.54
N TYR A 239 21.00 5.20 14.21
CA TYR A 239 21.16 6.36 13.34
C TYR A 239 22.15 7.36 13.97
N LYS A 240 22.90 8.05 13.12
CA LYS A 240 23.81 9.13 13.57
C LYS A 240 23.05 10.39 14.00
N ASP A 241 21.85 10.60 13.46
CA ASP A 241 20.94 11.66 13.92
C ASP A 241 20.43 11.31 15.33
N PRO A 242 20.72 12.13 16.36
CA PRO A 242 20.30 11.86 17.73
C PRO A 242 18.79 11.96 17.96
N ASN A 243 18.03 12.56 17.02
CA ASN A 243 16.56 12.63 17.13
C ASN A 243 15.90 11.31 16.72
N GLU A 244 16.61 10.44 16.00
CA GLU A 244 16.11 9.13 15.62
C GLU A 244 16.34 8.12 16.75
N THR A 245 15.25 7.80 17.45
CA THR A 245 15.27 6.92 18.63
C THR A 245 15.22 5.43 18.27
N GLN A 246 14.87 5.10 17.03
CA GLN A 246 14.89 3.74 16.52
C GLN A 246 16.33 3.24 16.35
N TYR A 247 16.55 1.98 16.67
CA TYR A 247 17.82 1.31 16.48
C TYR A 247 17.62 -0.13 16.02
N PHE A 248 18.68 -0.71 15.46
CA PHE A 248 18.65 -2.02 14.84
C PHE A 248 19.57 -2.98 15.56
N VAL A 249 19.11 -4.22 15.76
CA VAL A 249 19.92 -5.31 16.29
C VAL A 249 19.80 -6.49 15.35
N ILE A 250 20.92 -7.07 14.94
CA ILE A 250 20.90 -8.32 14.18
C ILE A 250 20.75 -9.45 15.21
N ASP A 251 19.68 -10.24 15.14
CA ASP A 251 19.47 -11.32 16.11
C ASP A 251 20.40 -12.53 15.84
N THR A 252 20.27 -13.58 16.65
CA THR A 252 21.09 -14.80 16.48
C THR A 252 20.75 -15.61 15.23
N ASN A 253 19.58 -15.40 14.63
CA ASN A 253 19.17 -16.02 13.36
C ASN A 253 19.65 -15.19 12.16
N GLY A 254 20.21 -14.01 12.40
CA GLY A 254 20.61 -13.07 11.36
C GLY A 254 19.46 -12.22 10.84
N ASP A 255 18.30 -12.20 11.51
CA ASP A 255 17.19 -11.29 11.21
C ASP A 255 17.46 -9.90 11.80
N LEU A 256 16.83 -8.85 11.26
CA LEU A 256 17.02 -7.47 11.72
C LEU A 256 15.84 -7.04 12.60
N GLU A 257 16.11 -6.89 13.88
CA GLU A 257 15.17 -6.34 14.84
C GLU A 257 15.17 -4.82 14.75
N TYR A 258 14.00 -4.26 14.44
CA TYR A 258 13.70 -2.86 14.61
C TYR A 258 13.26 -2.62 16.04
N ARG A 259 14.05 -1.90 16.82
CA ARG A 259 13.78 -1.62 18.23
C ARG A 259 13.54 -0.15 18.49
N GLY A 260 12.61 0.13 19.41
CA GLY A 260 12.35 1.45 19.97
C GLY A 260 12.53 1.43 21.49
N GLU A 261 12.00 2.44 22.16
CA GLU A 261 12.08 2.58 23.63
C GLU A 261 11.38 1.43 24.37
N SER A 262 10.27 0.91 23.82
CA SER A 262 9.43 -0.13 24.44
C SER A 262 9.80 -1.57 24.07
N GLY A 263 10.86 -1.78 23.26
CA GLY A 263 11.31 -3.10 22.81
C GLY A 263 11.27 -3.25 21.29
N ILE A 264 11.05 -4.48 20.83
CA ILE A 264 10.98 -4.80 19.39
C ILE A 264 9.67 -4.22 18.84
N VAL A 265 9.82 -3.31 17.88
CA VAL A 265 8.72 -2.74 17.09
C VAL A 265 8.42 -3.66 15.91
N TYR A 266 9.46 -4.19 15.27
CA TYR A 266 9.32 -4.99 14.06
C TYR A 266 10.53 -5.93 13.87
N LEU A 267 10.35 -7.02 13.11
CA LEU A 267 11.40 -8.01 12.80
C LEU A 267 11.46 -8.25 11.29
N ALA A 268 12.51 -7.74 10.65
CA ALA A 268 12.77 -7.92 9.23
C ALA A 268 13.51 -9.24 8.98
N LYS A 269 13.00 -10.04 8.05
CA LYS A 269 13.54 -11.36 7.77
C LYS A 269 14.70 -11.27 6.80
N LYS A 270 15.78 -12.02 7.07
CA LYS A 270 16.93 -12.07 6.17
C LYS A 270 16.48 -12.57 4.80
N ILE A 271 16.94 -11.92 3.73
CA ILE A 271 16.46 -12.20 2.36
C ILE A 271 16.64 -13.66 1.94
N GLU A 272 17.70 -14.33 2.43
CA GLU A 272 17.99 -15.76 2.20
C GLU A 272 16.93 -16.72 2.80
N SER A 273 15.99 -16.21 3.58
CA SER A 273 14.89 -16.99 4.17
C SER A 273 13.69 -17.15 3.24
N TYR A 274 13.73 -16.54 2.04
CA TYR A 274 12.69 -16.59 1.00
C TYR A 274 13.20 -17.30 -0.25
#